data_AF-A0A7E5W049-F1
#
_entry.id   AF-A0A7E5W049-F1
#
_cell.length_a   1.000
_cell.length_b   1.000
_cell.length_c   1.000
_cell.angle_alpha   90.00
_cell.angle_beta   90.00
_cell.angle_gamma   90.00
#
_symmetry.space_group_name_H-M   'P 1'
#
loop_
_entity.id
_entity.type
_entity.pdbx_description
1 polymer ?
#
loop_
_entity_poly.entity_id
_entity_poly.type
_entity_poly.pdbx_seq_one_letter_code
_entity_poly.pdbx_strand_id
1 'polypeptide(L)'
;MPELMEQMYCSQQIVIPPKYPYVLKRYCKAAIKTQPYDLLRWSFEYFKALAEHRPPPVKLRLEYPIYSTEGGLTRGCLKVLANQLSGMTEIPVVVLKQSWQGFCLDSDELKRILCLCEVHLREESVPYRYFMAVAAGLLTKCLTHTMILICESLTKEPDGVSAAIPVGEFIA
;
A
#
# COMPACT_ATOMS: atom_id res chain seq x y z
N MET A 1 -9.28 49.00 -23.13
CA MET A 1 -8.99 47.60 -22.77
C MET A 1 -7.49 47.44 -22.86
N PRO A 2 -6.76 47.21 -21.76
CA PRO A 2 -5.32 47.02 -21.85
C PRO A 2 -5.05 45.75 -22.64
N GLU A 3 -4.13 45.88 -23.58
CA GLU A 3 -3.70 44.87 -24.54
C GLU A 3 -3.36 43.57 -23.83
N LEU A 4 -3.96 42.48 -24.31
CA LEU A 4 -3.48 41.13 -24.06
C LEU A 4 -1.99 41.16 -24.39
N MET A 5 -1.12 41.04 -23.38
CA MET A 5 0.29 40.75 -23.60
C MET A 5 0.38 39.74 -24.73
N GLU A 6 1.04 40.11 -25.83
CA GLU A 6 1.32 39.19 -26.92
C GLU A 6 1.71 37.85 -26.30
N GLN A 7 0.97 36.79 -26.59
CA GLN A 7 1.33 35.45 -26.16
C GLN A 7 2.70 35.14 -26.77
N MET A 8 3.77 35.43 -26.01
CA MET A 8 5.17 35.14 -26.38
C MET A 8 5.39 33.65 -26.68
N TYR A 9 4.44 32.80 -26.30
CA TYR A 9 4.48 31.36 -26.43
C TYR A 9 3.38 30.87 -27.37
N CYS A 10 3.77 30.27 -28.49
CA CYS A 10 2.86 29.59 -29.43
C CYS A 10 2.70 28.12 -29.01
N SER A 11 1.48 27.57 -29.11
CA SER A 11 1.20 26.16 -28.79
C SER A 11 2.04 25.16 -29.60
N GLN A 12 2.51 25.56 -30.78
CA GLN A 12 3.40 24.78 -31.65
C GLN A 12 4.82 24.60 -31.06
N GLN A 13 5.24 25.47 -30.14
CA GLN A 13 6.54 25.38 -29.47
C GLN A 13 6.53 24.41 -28.28
N ILE A 14 5.33 24.05 -27.78
CA ILE A 14 5.17 23.16 -26.62
C ILE A 14 4.84 21.75 -27.13
N VAL A 15 5.87 20.92 -27.26
CA VAL A 15 5.69 19.50 -27.63
C VAL A 15 5.37 18.69 -26.37
N ILE A 16 4.10 18.32 -26.19
CA ILE A 16 3.68 17.44 -25.09
C ILE A 16 3.95 15.98 -25.50
N PRO A 17 4.72 15.19 -24.73
CA PRO A 17 4.92 13.79 -25.04
C PRO A 17 3.57 13.03 -25.07
N PRO A 18 3.33 12.16 -26.05
CA PRO A 18 2.00 11.54 -26.26
C PRO A 18 1.52 10.69 -25.08
N LYS A 19 2.44 10.13 -24.29
CA LYS A 19 2.13 9.33 -23.09
C LYS A 19 1.92 10.16 -21.83
N TYR A 20 2.33 11.43 -21.81
CA TYR A 20 2.32 12.27 -20.61
C TYR A 20 0.93 12.42 -19.97
N PRO A 21 -0.14 12.73 -20.73
CA PRO A 21 -1.49 12.82 -20.15
C PRO A 21 -1.96 11.52 -19.50
N TYR A 22 -1.59 10.37 -20.08
CA TYR A 22 -1.95 9.06 -19.55
C TYR A 22 -1.21 8.75 -18.24
N VAL A 23 0.08 9.09 -18.15
CA VAL A 23 0.87 8.95 -16.92
C VAL A 23 0.24 9.78 -15.80
N LEU A 24 -0.05 11.06 -16.04
CA LEU A 24 -0.72 11.92 -15.05
C LEU A 24 -2.08 11.37 -14.63
N LYS A 25 -2.90 10.91 -15.58
CA LYS A 25 -4.21 10.31 -15.28
C LYS A 25 -4.08 9.08 -14.38
N ARG A 26 -3.10 8.21 -14.63
CA ARG A 26 -2.85 7.02 -13.80
C ARG A 26 -2.37 7.39 -12.40
N TYR A 27 -1.45 8.34 -12.31
CA TYR A 27 -0.94 8.87 -11.05
C TYR A 27 -2.08 9.46 -10.21
N CYS A 28 -2.90 10.36 -10.77
CA CYS A 28 -4.01 10.98 -10.05
C CYS A 28 -5.03 9.93 -9.57
N LYS A 29 -5.39 8.94 -10.40
CA LYS A 29 -6.26 7.83 -9.99
C LYS A 29 -5.65 7.02 -8.84
N ALA A 30 -4.35 6.77 -8.87
CA ALA A 30 -3.66 6.04 -7.83
C ALA A 30 -3.63 6.83 -6.50
N ALA A 31 -3.37 8.14 -6.57
CA ALA A 31 -3.39 9.03 -5.40
C ALA A 31 -4.79 9.09 -4.78
N ILE A 32 -5.83 9.27 -5.60
CA ILE A 32 -7.23 9.32 -5.14
C ILE A 32 -7.61 8.01 -4.44
N LYS A 33 -7.24 6.85 -4.99
CA LYS A 33 -7.56 5.56 -4.33
C LYS A 33 -6.79 5.36 -3.03
N THR A 34 -5.53 5.79 -3.00
CA THR A 34 -4.63 5.50 -1.88
C THR A 34 -4.86 6.43 -0.69
N GLN A 35 -5.25 7.69 -0.96
CA GLN A 35 -5.39 8.74 0.06
C GLN A 35 -4.14 8.83 0.96
N PRO A 36 -2.93 9.02 0.40
CA PRO A 36 -1.71 9.05 1.19
C PRO A 36 -1.70 10.29 2.11
N TYR A 37 -1.21 10.12 3.34
CA TYR A 37 -1.05 11.22 4.28
C TYR A 37 -0.05 12.27 3.77
N ASP A 38 1.09 11.81 3.24
CA ASP A 38 2.10 12.65 2.59
C ASP A 38 2.14 12.35 1.09
N LEU A 39 1.52 13.23 0.30
CA LEU A 39 1.44 13.08 -1.15
C LEU A 39 2.81 13.19 -1.82
N LEU A 40 3.71 14.04 -1.34
CA LEU A 40 5.00 14.27 -1.98
C LEU A 40 5.90 13.03 -1.82
N ARG A 41 5.99 12.51 -0.59
CA ARG A 41 6.72 11.27 -0.31
C ARG A 41 6.12 10.09 -1.04
N TRP A 42 4.79 9.97 -1.04
CA TRP A 42 4.11 8.90 -1.77
C TRP A 42 4.35 9.01 -3.29
N SER A 43 4.40 10.22 -3.85
CA SER A 43 4.71 10.44 -5.27
C SER A 43 6.09 9.93 -5.63
N PHE A 44 7.08 10.22 -4.78
CA PHE A 44 8.44 9.70 -4.95
C PHE A 44 8.43 8.17 -4.98
N GLU A 45 7.79 7.52 -4.00
CA GLU A 45 7.72 6.05 -3.95
C GLU A 45 6.94 5.45 -5.12
N TYR A 46 5.86 6.11 -5.56
CA TYR A 46 5.07 5.71 -6.72
C TYR A 46 5.90 5.71 -8.01
N PHE A 47 6.56 6.81 -8.33
CA PHE A 47 7.36 6.92 -9.55
C PHE A 47 8.64 6.09 -9.48
N LYS A 48 9.27 5.97 -8.31
CA LYS A 48 10.41 5.08 -8.08
C LYS A 48 10.03 3.62 -8.35
N ALA A 49 8.91 3.15 -7.81
CA ALA A 49 8.43 1.80 -8.08
C ALA A 49 8.17 1.56 -9.58
N LEU A 50 7.57 2.54 -10.28
CA LEU A 50 7.37 2.45 -11.74
C LEU A 50 8.68 2.39 -12.52
N ALA A 51 9.69 3.18 -12.13
CA ALA A 51 11.01 3.18 -12.76
C ALA A 51 11.77 1.86 -12.53
N GLU A 52 11.58 1.24 -11.36
CA GLU A 52 12.17 -0.05 -10.99
C GLU A 52 11.33 -1.26 -11.45
N HIS A 53 10.26 -1.05 -12.22
CA HIS A 53 9.31 -2.08 -12.65
C HIS A 53 8.68 -2.90 -11.50
N ARG A 54 8.57 -2.30 -10.32
CA ARG A 54 7.92 -2.88 -9.15
C ARG A 54 6.46 -2.42 -9.02
N PRO A 55 5.59 -3.21 -8.36
CA PRO A 55 4.22 -2.78 -8.08
C PRO A 55 4.23 -1.53 -7.17
N PRO A 56 3.61 -0.41 -7.58
CA PRO A 56 3.59 0.79 -6.77
C PRO A 56 2.67 0.64 -5.54
N PRO A 57 2.87 1.42 -4.47
CA PRO A 57 2.07 1.37 -3.24
C PRO A 57 0.69 2.02 -3.46
N VAL A 58 -0.19 1.31 -4.17
CA VAL A 58 -1.49 1.83 -4.61
C VAL A 58 -2.61 0.94 -4.10
N LYS A 59 -3.57 1.52 -3.39
CA LYS A 59 -4.80 0.79 -3.00
C LYS A 59 -5.60 0.36 -4.23
N LEU A 60 -6.19 -0.83 -4.14
CA LEU A 60 -7.01 -1.39 -5.21
C LEU A 60 -8.26 -0.53 -5.47
N ARG A 61 -8.88 -0.03 -4.39
CA ARG A 61 -10.08 0.80 -4.37
C ARG A 61 -9.98 1.92 -3.34
N LEU A 62 -10.83 2.94 -3.49
CA LEU A 62 -11.05 3.95 -2.45
C LEU A 62 -11.81 3.32 -1.28
N GLU A 63 -11.43 3.66 -0.06
CA GLU A 63 -12.06 3.17 1.16
C GLU A 63 -12.95 4.26 1.77
N TYR A 64 -14.17 3.90 2.14
CA TYR A 64 -15.06 4.79 2.88
C TYR A 64 -16.07 3.99 3.71
N PRO A 65 -16.23 4.27 5.03
CA PRO A 65 -15.39 5.16 5.83
C PRO A 65 -13.96 4.60 6.00
N ILE A 66 -12.99 5.48 6.25
CA ILE A 66 -11.60 5.08 6.47
C ILE A 66 -11.43 4.68 7.92
N TYR A 67 -11.14 3.40 8.17
CA TYR A 67 -10.66 2.92 9.45
C TYR A 67 -9.16 2.68 9.36
N SER A 68 -8.41 3.39 10.20
CA SER A 68 -6.96 3.27 10.28
C SER A 68 -6.47 3.08 11.71
N THR A 69 -5.27 2.54 11.84
CA THR A 69 -4.50 2.66 13.08
C THR A 69 -4.01 4.11 13.28
N GLU A 70 -3.40 4.39 14.42
CA GLU A 70 -2.71 5.67 14.68
C GLU A 70 -1.57 5.91 13.68
N GLY A 71 -0.87 4.85 13.27
CA GLY A 71 0.21 4.93 12.26
C GLY A 71 -0.26 4.98 10.81
N GLY A 72 -1.58 5.04 10.56
CA GLY A 72 -2.17 5.21 9.23
C GLY A 72 -2.38 3.93 8.44
N LEU A 73 -2.09 2.75 9.01
CA LEU A 73 -2.37 1.47 8.36
C LEU A 73 -3.89 1.35 8.16
N THR A 74 -4.33 0.99 6.95
CA THR A 74 -5.74 0.69 6.64
C THR A 74 -5.88 -0.73 6.12
N ARG A 75 -7.12 -1.25 6.06
CA ARG A 75 -7.43 -2.56 5.46
C ARG A 75 -6.89 -2.68 4.02
N GLY A 76 -7.04 -1.64 3.22
CA GLY A 76 -6.58 -1.56 1.84
C GLY A 76 -5.07 -1.49 1.72
N CYS A 77 -4.38 -0.80 2.63
CA CYS A 77 -2.92 -0.89 2.72
C CYS A 77 -2.49 -2.32 3.04
N LEU A 78 -3.12 -2.95 4.05
CA LEU A 78 -2.82 -4.32 4.45
C LEU A 78 -3.05 -5.33 3.30
N LYS A 79 -4.13 -5.18 2.54
CA LYS A 79 -4.41 -6.01 1.35
C LYS A 79 -3.31 -5.89 0.29
N VAL A 80 -2.82 -4.67 0.03
CA VAL A 80 -1.75 -4.48 -0.95
C VAL A 80 -0.43 -5.02 -0.43
N LEU A 81 -0.11 -4.82 0.85
CA LEU A 81 1.07 -5.43 1.49
C LEU A 81 1.02 -6.96 1.41
N ALA A 82 -0.14 -7.55 1.71
CA ALA A 82 -0.37 -8.99 1.61
C ALA A 82 -0.07 -9.53 0.20
N ASN A 83 -0.52 -8.81 -0.83
CA ASN A 83 -0.29 -9.17 -2.22
C ASN A 83 1.17 -8.97 -2.65
N GLN A 84 1.80 -7.86 -2.25
CA GLN A 84 3.21 -7.56 -2.58
C GLN A 84 4.19 -8.54 -1.94
N LEU A 85 3.87 -9.02 -0.73
CA LEU A 85 4.69 -9.94 0.04
C LEU A 85 4.23 -11.39 -0.12
N SER A 86 3.23 -11.64 -0.98
CA SER A 86 2.71 -12.98 -1.22
C SER A 86 3.79 -13.91 -1.78
N GLY A 87 3.76 -15.17 -1.34
CA GLY A 87 4.75 -16.18 -1.71
C GLY A 87 6.04 -16.17 -0.87
N MET A 88 6.24 -15.17 -0.01
CA MET A 88 7.31 -15.18 1.00
C MET A 88 6.83 -15.90 2.26
N THR A 89 7.55 -16.93 2.70
CA THR A 89 7.32 -17.57 4.00
C THR A 89 7.93 -16.73 5.12
N GLU A 90 9.14 -16.24 4.89
CA GLU A 90 9.90 -15.32 5.72
C GLU A 90 10.13 -14.03 4.93
N ILE A 91 9.73 -12.89 5.51
CA ILE A 91 9.89 -11.57 4.90
C ILE A 91 11.14 -10.91 5.49
N PRO A 92 12.14 -10.57 4.67
CA PRO A 92 13.26 -9.76 5.14
C PRO A 92 12.78 -8.39 5.65
N VAL A 93 13.24 -7.96 6.82
CA VAL A 93 12.83 -6.69 7.44
C VAL A 93 13.07 -5.49 6.51
N VAL A 94 14.12 -5.54 5.69
CA VAL A 94 14.43 -4.48 4.70
C VAL A 94 13.31 -4.36 3.66
N VAL A 95 12.84 -5.49 3.12
CA VAL A 95 11.75 -5.52 2.12
C VAL A 95 10.45 -5.01 2.75
N LEU A 96 10.16 -5.46 3.97
CA LEU A 96 8.96 -5.00 4.69
C LEU A 96 9.00 -3.50 4.97
N LYS A 97 10.14 -2.96 5.42
CA LYS A 97 10.33 -1.50 5.63
C LYS A 97 10.11 -0.71 4.34
N GLN A 98 10.62 -1.18 3.21
CA GLN A 98 10.43 -0.53 1.92
C GLN A 98 8.94 -0.50 1.51
N SER A 99 8.26 -1.65 1.59
CA SER A 99 6.82 -1.74 1.28
C SER A 99 5.97 -0.87 2.22
N TRP A 100 6.32 -0.82 3.51
CA TRP A 100 5.65 0.00 4.52
C TRP A 100 5.82 1.51 4.26
N GLN A 101 7.05 1.94 3.96
CA GLN A 101 7.36 3.33 3.64
C GLN A 101 6.69 3.79 2.34
N GLY A 102 6.46 2.89 1.39
CA GLY A 102 5.72 3.17 0.16
C GLY A 102 4.33 3.76 0.41
N PHE A 103 3.68 3.36 1.52
CA PHE A 103 2.38 3.88 1.92
C PHE A 103 2.44 5.10 2.86
N CYS A 104 3.64 5.64 3.12
CA CYS A 104 3.88 6.71 4.09
C CYS A 104 3.38 6.35 5.51
N LEU A 105 3.41 5.07 5.87
CA LEU A 105 2.99 4.59 7.17
C LEU A 105 4.04 4.89 8.25
N ASP A 106 3.59 5.05 9.49
CA ASP A 106 4.46 5.37 10.61
C ASP A 106 5.49 4.26 10.88
N SER A 107 6.76 4.65 11.00
CA SER A 107 7.85 3.70 11.23
C SER A 107 7.86 3.15 12.65
N ASP A 108 7.33 3.89 13.63
CA ASP A 108 7.26 3.40 15.02
C ASP A 108 6.14 2.36 15.19
N GLU A 109 5.02 2.51 14.49
CA GLU A 109 4.02 1.44 14.35
C GLU A 109 4.62 0.15 13.75
N LEU A 110 5.44 0.25 12.70
CA LEU A 110 6.13 -0.93 12.17
C LEU A 110 7.06 -1.57 13.21
N LYS A 111 7.83 -0.78 13.96
CA LYS A 111 8.69 -1.31 15.04
C LYS A 111 7.86 -2.03 16.11
N ARG A 112 6.69 -1.51 16.48
CA ARG A 112 5.77 -2.17 17.42
C ARG A 112 5.30 -3.51 16.87
N ILE A 113 4.90 -3.57 15.59
CA ILE A 113 4.51 -4.83 14.92
C ILE A 113 5.66 -5.85 14.94
N LEU A 114 6.87 -5.42 14.57
CA LEU A 114 8.06 -6.28 14.55
C LEU A 114 8.44 -6.78 15.95
N CYS A 115 8.26 -5.96 16.98
CA CYS A 115 8.47 -6.34 18.38
C CYS A 115 7.48 -7.44 18.80
N LEU A 116 6.19 -7.28 18.48
CA LEU A 116 5.16 -8.29 18.75
C LEU A 116 5.37 -9.59 17.96
N CYS A 117 6.04 -9.53 16.81
CA CYS A 117 6.42 -10.72 16.03
C CYS A 117 7.74 -11.36 16.51
N GLU A 118 8.33 -10.88 17.60
CA GLU A 118 9.57 -11.39 18.19
C GLU A 118 10.77 -11.40 17.21
N VAL A 119 10.83 -10.44 16.29
CA VAL A 119 11.87 -10.36 15.25
C VAL A 119 13.28 -10.24 15.82
N HIS A 120 13.43 -9.68 17.03
CA HIS A 120 14.72 -9.61 17.72
C HIS A 120 15.33 -11.00 18.04
N LEU A 121 14.50 -12.05 18.05
CA LEU A 121 14.95 -13.43 18.23
C LEU A 121 15.23 -14.14 16.89
N ARG A 122 14.95 -13.50 15.74
CA ARG A 122 14.92 -14.12 14.41
C ARG A 122 15.62 -13.23 13.37
N GLU A 123 16.92 -13.49 13.16
CA GLU A 123 17.79 -13.17 12.00
C GLU A 123 17.29 -12.11 10.97
N GLU A 124 16.82 -10.94 11.41
CA GLU A 124 16.31 -9.85 10.57
C GLU A 124 15.18 -10.22 9.57
N SER A 125 14.40 -11.27 9.85
CA SER A 125 13.20 -11.63 9.07
C SER A 125 11.98 -11.79 9.97
N VAL A 126 10.79 -11.68 9.37
CA VAL A 126 9.52 -11.93 10.05
C VAL A 126 8.70 -12.95 9.26
N PRO A 127 8.12 -13.98 9.90
CA PRO A 127 7.21 -14.88 9.22
C PRO A 127 6.03 -14.08 8.65
N TYR A 128 5.74 -14.29 7.37
CA TYR A 128 4.69 -13.55 6.65
C TYR A 128 3.36 -13.54 7.42
N ARG A 129 2.97 -14.72 7.89
CA ARG A 129 1.74 -14.94 8.67
C ARG A 129 1.71 -14.18 9.99
N TYR A 130 2.83 -14.08 10.71
CA TYR A 130 2.87 -13.38 11.99
C TYR A 130 2.73 -11.88 11.77
N PHE A 131 3.44 -11.35 10.77
CA PHE A 131 3.27 -9.96 10.36
C PHE A 131 1.81 -9.67 9.99
N MET A 132 1.21 -10.50 9.13
CA MET A 132 -0.19 -10.33 8.70
C MET A 132 -1.18 -10.40 9.86
N ALA A 133 -0.99 -11.35 10.78
CA ALA A 133 -1.87 -11.53 11.93
C ALA A 133 -1.78 -10.34 12.91
N VAL A 134 -0.57 -9.90 13.24
CA VAL A 134 -0.36 -8.75 14.15
C VAL A 134 -0.87 -7.46 13.52
N ALA A 135 -0.56 -7.20 12.24
CA ALA A 135 -1.03 -6.02 11.54
C ALA A 135 -2.57 -5.98 11.41
N ALA A 136 -3.21 -7.11 11.10
CA ALA A 136 -4.67 -7.22 11.12
C ALA A 136 -5.27 -7.05 12.52
N GLY A 137 -4.58 -7.55 13.54
CA GLY A 137 -4.95 -7.41 14.95
C GLY A 137 -5.03 -5.94 15.38
N LEU A 138 -4.07 -5.12 14.96
CA LEU A 138 -4.09 -3.67 15.25
C LEU A 138 -5.27 -2.93 14.62
N LEU A 139 -5.84 -3.45 13.53
CA LEU A 139 -6.98 -2.86 12.82
C LEU A 139 -8.34 -3.30 13.38
N THR A 140 -8.37 -4.27 14.29
CA THR A 140 -9.60 -4.96 14.69
C THR A 140 -9.76 -4.99 16.21
N LYS A 141 -11.00 -5.14 16.68
CA LYS A 141 -11.32 -5.07 18.12
C LYS A 141 -11.32 -6.42 18.83
N CYS A 142 -11.39 -7.51 18.07
CA CYS A 142 -11.40 -8.86 18.63
C CYS A 142 -10.93 -9.88 17.59
N LEU A 143 -10.55 -11.06 18.10
CA LEU A 143 -9.99 -12.15 17.30
C LEU A 143 -10.87 -12.54 16.11
N THR A 144 -12.19 -12.64 16.29
CA THR A 144 -13.11 -12.99 15.19
C THR A 144 -13.00 -12.01 14.01
N HIS A 145 -12.95 -10.71 14.29
CA HIS A 145 -12.79 -9.70 13.24
C HIS A 145 -11.38 -9.73 12.64
N THR A 146 -10.35 -10.04 13.43
CA THR A 146 -8.99 -10.25 12.93
C THR A 146 -8.95 -11.39 11.91
N MET A 147 -9.56 -12.53 12.25
CA MET A 147 -9.63 -13.70 11.36
C MET A 147 -10.37 -13.38 10.05
N ILE A 148 -11.51 -12.67 10.13
CA ILE A 148 -12.24 -12.20 8.95
C ILE A 148 -11.35 -11.30 8.09
N LEU A 149 -10.66 -10.32 8.69
CA LEU A 149 -9.80 -9.41 7.96
C LEU A 149 -8.59 -10.10 7.31
N ILE A 150 -8.02 -11.12 7.96
CA ILE A 150 -6.97 -11.95 7.35
C ILE A 150 -7.51 -12.66 6.11
N CYS A 151 -8.67 -13.31 6.19
CA CYS A 151 -9.32 -13.95 5.05
C CYS A 151 -9.60 -12.94 3.91
N GLU A 152 -10.15 -11.77 4.22
CA GLU A 152 -10.37 -10.68 3.25
C GLU A 152 -9.04 -10.19 2.65
N SER A 153 -7.95 -10.19 3.41
CA SER A 153 -6.62 -9.75 2.98
C SER A 153 -5.90 -10.79 2.12
N LEU A 154 -6.10 -12.07 2.37
CA LEU A 154 -5.40 -13.16 1.68
C LEU A 154 -6.20 -13.74 0.50
N THR A 155 -7.53 -13.55 0.46
CA THR A 155 -8.36 -14.08 -0.64
C THR A 155 -7.91 -13.58 -2.01
N LYS A 156 -7.92 -14.48 -2.99
CA LYS A 156 -7.71 -14.19 -4.41
C LYS A 156 -9.03 -13.94 -5.15
N GLU A 157 -10.15 -14.17 -4.47
CA GLU A 157 -11.46 -13.91 -5.03
C GLU A 157 -11.70 -12.39 -5.18
N PRO A 158 -12.52 -11.99 -6.16
CA PRO A 158 -12.91 -10.60 -6.31
C PRO A 158 -13.72 -10.13 -5.09
N ASP A 159 -13.55 -8.84 -4.76
CA ASP A 159 -14.29 -8.20 -3.69
C ASP A 159 -15.81 -8.39 -3.83
N GLY A 160 -16.48 -8.77 -2.74
CA GLY A 160 -17.94 -8.92 -2.69
C GLY A 160 -18.47 -10.31 -3.02
N VAL A 161 -17.59 -11.29 -3.27
CA VAL A 161 -17.98 -12.71 -3.44
C VAL A 161 -17.79 -13.47 -2.12
N SER A 162 -16.66 -14.14 -1.93
CA SER A 162 -16.28 -14.76 -0.67
C SER A 162 -14.87 -14.36 -0.29
N ALA A 163 -14.56 -14.44 1.00
CA ALA A 163 -13.22 -14.28 1.53
C ALA A 163 -12.53 -15.65 1.75
N ALA A 164 -12.93 -16.67 0.98
CA ALA A 164 -12.43 -18.02 1.16
C ALA A 164 -10.93 -18.11 0.85
N ILE A 165 -10.20 -18.78 1.73
CA ILE A 165 -8.78 -19.10 1.57
C ILE A 165 -8.55 -20.57 1.93
N PRO A 166 -7.50 -21.22 1.38
CA PRO A 166 -7.13 -22.56 1.80
C PRO A 166 -6.81 -22.61 3.30
N VAL A 167 -7.32 -23.63 3.99
CA VAL A 167 -7.10 -23.80 5.44
C VAL A 167 -5.60 -23.85 5.79
N GLY A 168 -4.78 -24.42 4.90
CA GLY A 168 -3.32 -24.46 5.07
C GLY A 168 -2.67 -23.08 5.06
N GLU A 169 -3.22 -22.10 4.31
CA GLU A 169 -2.72 -20.72 4.33
C GLU A 169 -3.12 -19.97 5.60
N PHE A 170 -4.14 -20.46 6.32
CA PHE A 170 -4.64 -19.81 7.54
C PHE A 170 -4.05 -20.38 8.84
N ILE A 171 -3.79 -21.69 8.90
CA ILE A 171 -3.40 -22.40 10.15
C ILE A 171 -1.89 -22.61 10.29
N ALA A 172 -1.14 -22.78 9.18
CA ALA A 172 0.29 -23.09 9.19
C ALA A 172 1.14 -21.86 9.55
#